data_AF-A0A328TP09-F1
#
_entry.id   AF-A0A328TP09-F1
#
_cell.length_a   1.000
_cell.length_b   1.000
_cell.length_c   1.000
_cell.angle_alpha   90.00
_cell.angle_beta   90.00
_cell.angle_gamma   90.00
#
_symmetry.space_group_name_H-M   'P 1'
#
loop_
_entity.id
_entity.type
_entity.pdbx_description
1 polymer ?
#
loop_
_entity_poly.entity_id
_entity_poly.type
_entity_poly.pdbx_seq_one_letter_code
_entity_poly.pdbx_strand_id
1 'polypeptide(L)'
;MLAADWADARTNTPTTALPPAPSPEAPEVATTAPPAAQSEPAADITAPLRQSPPAPPSAAEAWAIGQAAPLNRGEIENVSRAVNDASRGRAWQPADVVPRISTLTVNLSPGASLPVLRTATHQASTVMFTDNTGAPWPLAAPPYNANADGFTVNYIPDSSVMTVQARRQYDRGNVTVYLKGLAGSSPSRWCKFRSSLP
;
A
#
# COMPACT_ATOMS: atom_id res chain seq x y z
N MET A 1 -36.67 16.09 19.31
CA MET A 1 -36.14 17.47 19.41
C MET A 1 -34.73 17.36 19.94
N LEU A 2 -33.73 17.83 19.20
CA LEU A 2 -33.05 19.14 19.38
C LEU A 2 -32.46 19.32 20.79
N ALA A 3 -31.27 19.89 20.99
CA ALA A 3 -30.09 20.11 20.13
C ALA A 3 -28.95 20.51 21.08
N ALA A 4 -27.69 20.40 20.64
CA ALA A 4 -26.55 20.82 21.47
C ALA A 4 -26.39 22.35 21.49
N ASP A 5 -25.97 22.89 22.64
CA ASP A 5 -25.29 24.19 22.73
C ASP A 5 -24.44 24.26 24.01
N TRP A 6 -23.13 24.49 23.87
CA TRP A 6 -22.23 24.99 24.91
C TRP A 6 -21.04 25.68 24.21
N ALA A 7 -20.71 26.89 24.68
CA ALA A 7 -20.09 27.93 23.87
C ALA A 7 -18.57 28.15 24.07
N ASP A 8 -17.98 28.92 23.15
CA ASP A 8 -16.59 29.38 23.11
C ASP A 8 -16.15 30.26 24.29
N ALA A 9 -14.85 30.18 24.63
CA ALA A 9 -14.13 31.26 25.30
C ALA A 9 -12.67 31.39 24.81
N ARG A 10 -12.34 32.64 24.44
CA ARG A 10 -11.05 33.24 24.04
C ARG A 10 -9.91 32.91 25.04
N THR A 11 -8.60 33.06 24.80
CA THR A 11 -7.85 34.14 24.12
C THR A 11 -6.34 33.75 24.09
N ASN A 12 -5.52 34.30 23.17
CA ASN A 12 -4.25 35.00 23.52
C ASN A 12 -3.42 35.40 22.28
N THR A 13 -2.92 36.64 22.30
CA THR A 13 -1.90 37.20 21.39
C THR A 13 -0.59 37.44 22.15
N PRO A 14 0.54 37.53 21.43
CA PRO A 14 1.56 38.49 21.84
C PRO A 14 2.08 39.37 20.68
N THR A 15 2.36 40.64 21.00
CA THR A 15 2.95 41.67 20.13
C THR A 15 4.35 42.02 20.64
N THR A 16 5.31 42.23 19.74
CA THR A 16 6.62 42.88 20.04
C THR A 16 7.09 43.75 18.84
N ALA A 17 7.79 44.87 19.11
CA ALA A 17 8.28 45.87 18.13
C ALA A 17 9.63 46.46 18.61
N LEU A 18 10.40 47.33 17.93
CA LEU A 18 10.26 48.16 16.69
C LEU A 18 11.43 47.74 15.72
N PRO A 19 12.25 48.56 15.01
CA PRO A 19 12.21 49.98 14.56
C PRO A 19 12.23 50.15 13.00
N PRO A 20 12.05 51.37 12.45
CA PRO A 20 12.12 51.65 11.00
C PRO A 20 13.48 52.21 10.52
N ALA A 21 13.72 52.17 9.20
CA ALA A 21 14.91 52.69 8.50
C ALA A 21 14.53 53.27 7.11
N PRO A 22 15.39 54.05 6.42
CA PRO A 22 14.99 55.34 5.84
C PRO A 22 14.65 55.34 4.33
N SER A 23 14.08 56.48 3.89
CA SER A 23 13.69 56.78 2.51
C SER A 23 14.81 57.50 1.74
N PRO A 24 14.94 57.25 0.42
CA PRO A 24 15.55 58.20 -0.50
C PRO A 24 14.63 58.58 -1.70
N GLU A 25 14.53 59.89 -1.87
CA GLU A 25 14.26 60.76 -3.04
C GLU A 25 13.94 60.21 -4.46
N ALA A 26 13.19 61.04 -5.20
CA ALA A 26 12.62 60.77 -6.52
C ALA A 26 13.54 61.11 -7.71
N PRO A 27 13.10 60.78 -8.94
CA PRO A 27 13.20 61.71 -10.07
C PRO A 27 11.84 62.00 -10.74
N GLU A 28 11.82 63.06 -11.56
CA GLU A 28 10.64 63.75 -12.10
C GLU A 28 9.82 63.00 -13.16
N VAL A 29 8.59 63.50 -13.36
CA VAL A 29 7.59 63.06 -14.35
C VAL A 29 7.71 63.90 -15.64
N ALA A 30 7.56 63.25 -16.81
CA ALA A 30 7.22 63.93 -18.06
C ALA A 30 6.06 63.22 -18.79
N THR A 31 5.19 64.01 -19.42
CA THR A 31 3.78 63.68 -19.75
C THR A 31 3.54 63.31 -21.21
N THR A 32 2.70 62.29 -21.51
CA THR A 32 1.61 62.32 -22.54
C THR A 32 0.73 61.05 -22.52
N ALA A 33 -0.45 61.06 -23.18
CA ALA A 33 -1.58 60.14 -22.93
C ALA A 33 -2.09 59.38 -24.22
N PRO A 34 -3.30 58.76 -24.30
CA PRO A 34 -3.50 57.33 -24.68
C PRO A 34 -4.33 57.17 -26.00
N PRO A 35 -5.09 56.08 -26.32
CA PRO A 35 -5.16 54.68 -25.83
C PRO A 35 -5.12 53.59 -26.95
N ALA A 36 -4.99 52.29 -26.60
CA ALA A 36 -5.44 51.18 -27.48
C ALA A 36 -5.74 49.86 -26.71
N ALA A 37 -6.98 49.38 -26.86
CA ALA A 37 -7.50 48.03 -26.64
C ALA A 37 -6.82 47.10 -25.60
N GLN A 38 -7.41 47.03 -24.40
CA GLN A 38 -7.29 45.84 -23.56
C GLN A 38 -7.93 44.63 -24.27
N SER A 39 -7.09 43.68 -24.69
CA SER A 39 -7.50 42.28 -24.86
C SER A 39 -6.91 41.53 -23.68
N GLU A 40 -7.73 41.04 -22.76
CA GLU A 40 -7.25 40.24 -21.63
C GLU A 40 -6.69 38.92 -22.12
N PRO A 41 -5.39 38.61 -21.92
CA PRO A 41 -4.96 37.23 -21.84
C PRO A 41 -5.33 36.75 -20.44
N ALA A 42 -6.24 35.78 -20.34
CA ALA A 42 -6.56 35.13 -19.08
C ALA A 42 -5.26 34.75 -18.35
N ALA A 43 -5.14 35.17 -17.08
CA ALA A 43 -3.92 34.94 -16.31
C ALA A 43 -3.65 33.43 -16.22
N ASP A 44 -2.60 32.95 -16.91
CA ASP A 44 -2.11 31.58 -16.74
C ASP A 44 -1.49 31.46 -15.34
N ILE A 45 -2.35 31.10 -14.38
CA ILE A 45 -2.01 30.81 -12.99
C ILE A 45 -0.98 29.68 -12.83
N THR A 46 -0.62 28.99 -13.91
CA THR A 46 0.47 27.99 -13.97
C THR A 46 1.84 28.60 -14.32
N ALA A 47 1.90 29.87 -14.73
CA ALA A 47 3.16 30.53 -15.11
C ALA A 47 4.30 30.41 -14.06
N PRO A 48 4.06 30.52 -12.73
CA PRO A 48 5.12 30.39 -11.72
C PRO A 48 5.71 28.97 -11.60
N LEU A 49 5.00 27.95 -12.09
CA LEU A 49 5.41 26.54 -12.02
C LEU A 49 6.25 26.11 -13.24
N ARG A 50 6.37 26.96 -14.27
CA ARG A 50 7.23 26.74 -15.43
C ARG A 50 8.68 27.13 -15.12
N GLN A 51 9.30 26.44 -14.17
CA GLN A 51 10.74 26.59 -13.94
C GLN A 51 11.49 26.20 -15.23
N SER A 52 12.21 27.16 -15.82
CA SER A 52 13.10 26.85 -16.94
C SER A 52 14.13 25.82 -16.49
N PRO A 53 14.52 24.85 -17.34
CA PRO A 53 15.59 23.93 -17.01
C PRO A 53 16.84 24.69 -16.56
N PRO A 54 17.56 24.24 -15.51
CA PRO A 54 18.79 24.90 -15.09
C PRO A 54 19.76 24.97 -16.26
N ALA A 55 20.41 26.12 -16.42
CA ALA A 55 21.37 26.34 -17.50
C ALA A 55 22.49 25.28 -17.45
N PRO A 56 22.98 24.80 -18.60
CA PRO A 56 24.11 23.88 -18.61
C PRO A 56 25.35 24.54 -18.00
N PRO A 57 26.20 23.79 -17.27
CA PRO A 57 27.37 24.35 -16.59
C PRO A 57 28.37 24.93 -17.59
N SER A 58 29.12 25.94 -17.15
CA SER A 58 30.20 26.51 -17.97
C SER A 58 31.34 25.50 -18.18
N ALA A 59 32.19 25.71 -19.20
CA ALA A 59 33.30 24.79 -19.48
C ALA A 59 34.31 24.66 -18.30
N ALA A 60 34.60 25.77 -17.61
CA ALA A 60 35.49 25.78 -16.45
C ALA A 60 34.87 25.07 -15.23
N GLU A 61 33.56 25.27 -15.02
CA GLU A 61 32.78 24.60 -13.96
C GLU A 61 32.68 23.09 -14.22
N ALA A 62 32.38 22.68 -15.46
CA ALA A 62 32.32 21.27 -15.85
C ALA A 62 33.69 20.58 -15.67
N TRP A 63 34.80 21.27 -15.97
CA TRP A 63 36.15 20.78 -15.71
C TRP A 63 36.41 20.63 -14.21
N ALA A 64 36.10 21.65 -13.40
CA ALA A 64 36.29 21.62 -11.94
C ALA A 64 35.46 20.52 -11.27
N ILE A 65 34.20 20.34 -11.69
CA ILE A 65 33.34 19.22 -11.25
C ILE A 65 33.98 17.88 -11.63
N GLY A 66 34.54 17.74 -12.83
CA GLY A 66 35.24 16.53 -13.27
C GLY A 66 36.54 16.22 -12.50
N GLN A 67 37.14 17.19 -11.80
CA GLN A 67 38.27 16.96 -10.89
C GLN A 67 37.82 16.65 -9.45
N ALA A 68 36.68 17.19 -9.02
CA ALA A 68 36.19 17.08 -7.64
C ALA A 68 35.22 15.91 -7.42
N ALA A 69 34.48 15.48 -8.44
CA ALA A 69 33.52 14.38 -8.37
C ALA A 69 34.17 13.05 -8.82
N PRO A 70 34.09 11.97 -8.02
CA PRO A 70 34.68 10.67 -8.37
C PRO A 70 33.94 9.92 -9.49
N LEU A 71 32.80 10.45 -9.96
CA LEU A 71 32.05 9.96 -11.12
C LEU A 71 31.58 11.17 -11.93
N ASN A 72 31.79 11.14 -13.25
CA ASN A 72 31.27 12.15 -14.16
C ASN A 72 29.79 11.87 -14.53
N ARG A 73 29.14 12.82 -15.21
CA ARG A 73 27.73 12.73 -15.62
C ARG A 73 27.40 11.41 -16.36
N GLY A 74 28.20 11.02 -17.34
CA GLY A 74 27.97 9.81 -18.13
C GLY A 74 28.13 8.53 -17.31
N GLU A 75 29.05 8.53 -16.33
CA GLU A 75 29.21 7.41 -15.40
C GLU A 75 28.03 7.29 -14.42
N ILE A 76 27.52 8.41 -13.93
CA ILE A 76 26.30 8.46 -13.10
C ILE A 76 25.09 7.97 -13.91
N GLU A 77 24.95 8.38 -15.16
CA GLU A 77 23.91 7.88 -16.08
C GLU A 77 24.05 6.38 -16.35
N ASN A 78 25.27 5.85 -16.49
CA ASN A 78 25.54 4.42 -16.65
C ASN A 78 25.17 3.62 -15.39
N VAL A 79 25.59 4.06 -14.21
CA VAL A 79 25.25 3.42 -12.93
C VAL A 79 23.75 3.48 -12.68
N SER A 80 23.10 4.62 -12.93
CA SER A 80 21.66 4.77 -12.82
C SER A 80 20.91 3.81 -13.75
N ARG A 81 21.33 3.67 -15.01
CA ARG A 81 20.77 2.66 -15.93
C ARG A 81 20.93 1.24 -15.39
N ALA A 82 22.13 0.85 -14.97
CA ALA A 82 22.39 -0.48 -14.41
C ALA A 82 21.55 -0.79 -13.16
N VAL A 83 21.39 0.19 -12.25
CA VAL A 83 20.54 0.06 -11.05
C VAL A 83 19.07 -0.04 -11.42
N ASN A 84 18.60 0.74 -12.40
CA ASN A 84 17.21 0.69 -12.88
C ASN A 84 16.90 -0.64 -13.57
N ASP A 85 17.78 -1.14 -14.42
CA ASP A 85 17.58 -2.41 -15.11
C ASP A 85 17.67 -3.60 -14.14
N ALA A 86 18.58 -3.57 -13.16
CA ALA A 86 18.59 -4.55 -12.07
C ALA A 86 17.30 -4.49 -11.22
N SER A 87 16.75 -3.29 -10.99
CA SER A 87 15.50 -3.12 -10.24
C SER A 87 14.29 -3.62 -11.03
N ARG A 88 14.25 -3.38 -12.35
CA ARG A 88 13.24 -3.94 -13.27
C ARG A 88 13.31 -5.47 -13.33
N GLY A 89 14.52 -6.04 -13.41
CA GLY A 89 14.74 -7.48 -13.37
C GLY A 89 14.26 -8.13 -12.08
N ARG A 90 14.44 -7.48 -10.92
CA ARG A 90 13.90 -7.94 -9.63
C ARG A 90 12.39 -7.77 -9.51
N ALA A 91 11.82 -6.73 -10.11
CA ALA A 91 10.38 -6.46 -10.09
C ALA A 91 9.59 -7.37 -11.05
N TRP A 92 10.25 -7.95 -12.06
CA TRP A 92 9.62 -8.80 -13.07
C TRP A 92 8.83 -9.95 -12.46
N GLN A 93 7.54 -10.03 -12.77
CA GLN A 93 6.65 -11.12 -12.38
C GLN A 93 6.39 -12.03 -13.59
N PRO A 94 6.62 -13.36 -13.50
CA PRO A 94 6.52 -14.28 -14.64
C PRO A 94 5.15 -14.45 -15.31
N ALA A 95 4.05 -13.95 -14.73
CA ALA A 95 2.72 -14.03 -15.32
C ALA A 95 1.80 -12.95 -14.75
N ASP A 96 0.88 -12.47 -15.59
CA ASP A 96 -0.27 -11.69 -15.13
C ASP A 96 -1.35 -12.65 -14.60
N VAL A 97 -1.80 -12.42 -13.36
CA VAL A 97 -2.65 -13.36 -12.63
C VAL A 97 -4.09 -12.85 -12.69
N VAL A 98 -4.88 -13.37 -13.62
CA VAL A 98 -6.31 -13.10 -13.67
C VAL A 98 -6.98 -13.65 -12.40
N PRO A 99 -7.51 -12.80 -11.50
CA PRO A 99 -8.19 -13.28 -10.30
C PRO A 99 -9.44 -14.04 -10.70
N ARG A 100 -9.65 -15.23 -10.12
CA ARG A 100 -10.84 -16.05 -10.36
C ARG A 100 -11.54 -16.32 -9.03
N ILE A 101 -12.82 -16.00 -8.99
CA ILE A 101 -13.71 -16.41 -7.90
C ILE A 101 -14.14 -17.86 -8.20
N SER A 102 -14.01 -18.74 -7.21
CA SER A 102 -14.44 -20.13 -7.31
C SER A 102 -15.20 -20.55 -6.05
N THR A 103 -16.47 -20.92 -6.22
CA THR A 103 -17.26 -21.53 -5.16
C THR A 103 -17.11 -23.05 -5.24
N LEU A 104 -16.69 -23.69 -4.16
CA LEU A 104 -16.58 -25.15 -4.07
C LEU A 104 -17.45 -25.64 -2.92
N THR A 105 -18.47 -26.45 -3.23
CA THR A 105 -19.25 -27.16 -2.22
C THR A 105 -18.43 -28.32 -1.68
N VAL A 106 -18.07 -28.27 -0.40
CA VAL A 106 -17.29 -29.33 0.27
C VAL A 106 -18.23 -30.29 0.98
N ASN A 107 -18.13 -31.59 0.69
CA ASN A 107 -18.77 -32.62 1.48
C ASN A 107 -17.94 -32.85 2.75
N LEU A 108 -18.57 -32.83 3.94
CA LEU A 108 -17.91 -33.00 5.24
C LEU A 108 -18.02 -34.43 5.78
N SER A 109 -18.51 -35.36 4.95
CA SER A 109 -18.50 -36.80 5.23
C SER A 109 -17.05 -37.32 5.35
N PRO A 110 -16.74 -38.23 6.29
CA PRO A 110 -15.42 -38.86 6.36
C PRO A 110 -15.00 -39.48 5.02
N GLY A 111 -13.80 -39.13 4.53
CA GLY A 111 -13.29 -39.60 3.24
C GLY A 111 -13.67 -38.77 2.01
N ALA A 112 -14.38 -37.64 2.18
CA ALA A 112 -14.63 -36.70 1.08
C ALA A 112 -13.33 -36.07 0.53
N SER A 113 -13.32 -35.76 -0.78
CA SER A 113 -12.18 -35.13 -1.45
C SER A 113 -11.95 -33.69 -0.99
N LEU A 114 -10.72 -33.36 -0.61
CA LEU A 114 -10.35 -32.00 -0.20
C LEU A 114 -10.36 -31.02 -1.40
N PRO A 115 -10.88 -29.79 -1.23
CA PRO A 115 -10.82 -28.75 -2.26
C PRO A 115 -9.38 -28.26 -2.48
N VAL A 116 -9.07 -27.86 -3.72
CA VAL A 116 -7.76 -27.30 -4.08
C VAL A 116 -7.87 -25.79 -4.30
N LEU A 117 -7.22 -25.00 -3.44
CA LEU A 117 -7.02 -23.57 -3.64
C LEU A 117 -5.80 -23.33 -4.54
N ARG A 118 -5.92 -22.43 -5.52
CA ARG A 118 -4.79 -21.94 -6.32
C ARG A 118 -4.61 -20.45 -6.05
N THR A 119 -3.43 -20.06 -5.59
CA THR A 119 -3.01 -18.69 -5.34
C THR A 119 -1.66 -18.43 -6.00
N ALA A 120 -1.34 -17.18 -6.28
CA ALA A 120 -0.10 -16.77 -6.94
C ALA A 120 0.75 -15.87 -6.03
N THR A 121 2.04 -15.78 -6.30
CA THR A 121 2.93 -14.88 -5.55
C THR A 121 2.46 -13.44 -5.68
N HIS A 122 2.54 -12.70 -4.58
CA HIS A 122 2.09 -11.31 -4.47
C HIS A 122 0.56 -11.09 -4.64
N GLN A 123 -0.24 -12.16 -4.68
CA GLN A 123 -1.70 -12.11 -4.73
C GLN A 123 -2.30 -12.84 -3.53
N ALA A 124 -3.33 -12.27 -2.91
CA ALA A 124 -4.07 -12.89 -1.83
C ALA A 124 -5.38 -13.51 -2.35
N SER A 125 -5.62 -14.78 -2.02
CA SER A 125 -6.88 -15.45 -2.31
C SER A 125 -7.74 -15.49 -1.06
N THR A 126 -8.94 -14.91 -1.13
CA THR A 126 -9.93 -14.93 -0.05
C THR A 126 -10.79 -16.20 -0.13
N VAL A 127 -10.91 -16.90 0.99
CA VAL A 127 -11.79 -18.06 1.15
C VAL A 127 -12.86 -17.71 2.18
N MET A 128 -14.13 -17.87 1.81
CA MET A 128 -15.27 -17.68 2.69
C MET A 128 -16.00 -19.01 2.89
N PHE A 129 -16.30 -19.32 4.15
CA PHE A 129 -17.06 -20.52 4.52
C PHE A 129 -18.53 -20.16 4.72
N THR A 130 -19.43 -20.96 4.12
CA THR A 130 -20.87 -20.87 4.30
C THR A 130 -21.45 -22.24 4.55
N ASP A 131 -22.52 -22.33 5.34
CA ASP A 131 -23.26 -23.57 5.53
C ASP A 131 -24.23 -23.84 4.36
N ASN A 132 -25.00 -24.93 4.46
CA ASN A 132 -25.99 -25.32 3.44
C ASN A 132 -27.21 -24.36 3.35
N THR A 133 -27.37 -23.44 4.30
CA THR A 133 -28.39 -22.37 4.25
C THR A 133 -27.87 -21.10 3.58
N GLY A 134 -26.56 -21.03 3.30
CA GLY A 134 -25.86 -19.83 2.83
C GLY A 134 -25.43 -18.89 3.95
N ALA A 135 -25.64 -19.26 5.22
CA ALA A 135 -25.19 -18.45 6.35
C ALA A 135 -23.65 -18.49 6.46
N PRO A 136 -22.98 -17.37 6.81
CA PRO A 136 -21.55 -17.35 7.11
C PRO A 136 -21.21 -18.36 8.21
N TRP A 137 -20.21 -19.22 8.00
CA TRP A 137 -19.77 -20.21 8.98
C TRP A 137 -18.44 -19.78 9.64
N PRO A 138 -18.44 -19.29 10.89
CA PRO A 138 -17.22 -18.79 11.52
C PRO A 138 -16.17 -19.86 11.78
N LEU A 139 -14.90 -19.46 11.74
CA LEU A 139 -13.80 -20.28 12.21
C LEU A 139 -13.84 -20.39 13.76
N ALA A 140 -13.62 -21.60 14.27
CA ALA A 140 -13.56 -21.91 15.70
C ALA A 140 -12.16 -21.69 16.32
N ALA A 141 -11.12 -21.70 15.50
CA ALA A 141 -9.72 -21.61 15.91
C ALA A 141 -8.87 -21.04 14.76
N PRO A 142 -7.64 -20.56 15.03
CA PRO A 142 -6.71 -20.16 13.97
C PRO A 142 -6.50 -21.30 12.96
N PRO A 143 -6.49 -21.02 11.63
CA PRO A 143 -6.11 -22.02 10.64
C PRO A 143 -4.71 -22.57 10.90
N TYR A 144 -4.55 -23.89 10.82
CA TYR A 144 -3.24 -24.53 10.87
C TYR A 144 -2.66 -24.62 9.46
N ASN A 145 -1.58 -23.86 9.20
CA ASN A 145 -0.84 -23.92 7.95
C ASN A 145 0.35 -24.87 8.08
N ALA A 146 0.36 -25.96 7.31
CA ALA A 146 1.45 -26.93 7.30
C ALA A 146 2.71 -26.46 6.52
N ASN A 147 2.61 -25.39 5.73
CA ASN A 147 3.72 -24.81 4.98
C ASN A 147 3.74 -23.27 5.15
N ALA A 148 4.29 -22.82 6.27
CA ALA A 148 4.42 -21.40 6.63
C ALA A 148 5.47 -20.64 5.79
N ASP A 149 6.47 -21.33 5.23
CA ASP A 149 7.50 -20.72 4.39
C ASP A 149 6.98 -20.41 2.97
N GLY A 150 6.14 -21.30 2.43
CA GLY A 150 5.52 -21.19 1.11
C GLY A 150 4.25 -20.34 1.08
N PHE A 151 3.48 -20.32 2.17
CA PHE A 151 2.19 -19.63 2.24
C PHE A 151 2.02 -18.83 3.52
N THR A 152 1.44 -17.64 3.41
CA THR A 152 0.94 -16.86 4.55
C THR A 152 -0.58 -16.99 4.60
N VAL A 153 -1.10 -17.38 5.77
CA VAL A 153 -2.54 -17.51 6.03
C VAL A 153 -2.92 -16.50 7.10
N ASN A 154 -3.83 -15.58 6.78
CA ASN A 154 -4.40 -14.66 7.74
C ASN A 154 -5.88 -14.99 7.92
N TYR A 155 -6.41 -14.80 9.12
CA TYR A 155 -7.82 -15.02 9.43
C TYR A 155 -8.32 -13.90 10.34
N ILE A 156 -9.64 -13.71 10.37
CA ILE A 156 -10.29 -12.79 11.30
C ILE A 156 -11.01 -13.65 12.35
N PRO A 157 -10.75 -13.46 13.67
CA PRO A 157 -11.47 -14.18 14.72
C PRO A 157 -12.99 -14.01 14.62
N ASP A 158 -13.74 -15.07 14.89
CA ASP A 158 -15.21 -15.16 14.75
C ASP A 158 -15.78 -14.78 13.35
N SER A 159 -14.93 -14.64 12.33
CA SER A 159 -15.35 -14.47 10.93
C SER A 159 -15.40 -15.81 10.20
N SER A 160 -16.16 -15.86 9.10
CA SER A 160 -16.15 -16.98 8.14
C SER A 160 -15.09 -16.84 7.05
N VAL A 161 -14.23 -15.82 7.13
CA VAL A 161 -13.27 -15.46 6.08
C VAL A 161 -11.83 -15.69 6.53
N MET A 162 -11.05 -16.32 5.65
CA MET A 162 -9.58 -16.34 5.72
C MET A 162 -8.97 -15.90 4.39
N THR A 163 -7.71 -15.48 4.40
CA THR A 163 -6.94 -15.15 3.21
C THR A 163 -5.66 -15.98 3.14
N VAL A 164 -5.30 -16.43 1.94
CA VAL A 164 -4.11 -17.23 1.67
C VAL A 164 -3.30 -16.58 0.55
N GLN A 165 -2.05 -16.22 0.85
CA GLN A 165 -1.12 -15.60 -0.07
C GLN A 165 0.11 -16.51 -0.27
N ALA A 166 0.49 -16.76 -1.52
CA ALA A 166 1.76 -17.44 -1.79
C ALA A 166 2.95 -16.51 -1.57
N ARG A 167 3.97 -17.02 -0.88
CA ARG A 167 5.28 -16.39 -0.65
C ARG A 167 6.30 -16.81 -1.71
N ARG A 168 6.13 -17.99 -2.30
CA ARG A 168 7.00 -18.59 -3.32
C ARG A 168 6.16 -19.18 -4.46
N GLN A 169 6.75 -19.26 -5.65
CA GLN A 169 6.11 -19.88 -6.81
C GLN A 169 6.25 -21.40 -6.75
N TYR A 170 5.28 -22.11 -7.34
CA TYR A 170 5.25 -23.58 -7.47
C TYR A 170 5.23 -24.37 -6.14
N ASP A 171 5.06 -23.69 -5.01
CA ASP A 171 5.00 -24.29 -3.70
C ASP A 171 3.67 -25.06 -3.48
N ARG A 172 3.64 -25.97 -2.50
CA ARG A 172 2.48 -26.81 -2.17
C ARG A 172 2.35 -26.98 -0.67
N GLY A 173 1.12 -27.06 -0.19
CA GLY A 173 0.83 -27.28 1.23
C GLY A 173 -0.65 -27.49 1.47
N ASN A 174 -0.99 -27.75 2.72
CA ASN A 174 -2.36 -27.86 3.20
C ASN A 174 -2.60 -26.87 4.35
N VAL A 175 -3.81 -26.33 4.38
CA VAL A 175 -4.31 -25.49 5.46
C VAL A 175 -5.52 -26.19 6.07
N THR A 176 -5.45 -26.50 7.37
CA THR A 176 -6.56 -27.09 8.12
C THR A 176 -7.34 -25.96 8.79
N VAL A 177 -8.66 -25.96 8.60
CA VAL A 177 -9.58 -25.03 9.25
C VAL A 177 -10.48 -25.76 10.24
N TYR A 178 -10.87 -25.07 11.29
CA TYR A 178 -11.83 -25.54 12.29
C TYR A 178 -13.06 -24.64 12.20
N LEU A 179 -14.25 -25.21 12.02
CA LEU A 179 -15.50 -24.45 11.88
C LEU A 179 -16.37 -24.57 13.14
N LYS A 180 -16.97 -23.45 13.56
CA LYS A 180 -17.71 -23.31 14.83
C LYS A 180 -18.98 -24.17 14.81
N GLY A 181 -19.11 -25.10 15.75
CA GLY A 181 -20.25 -26.03 15.80
C GLY A 181 -20.18 -27.20 14.80
N LEU A 182 -19.10 -27.36 14.03
CA LEU A 182 -18.86 -28.57 13.23
C LEU A 182 -18.35 -29.75 14.09
N ALA A 183 -17.98 -29.49 15.35
CA ALA A 183 -17.76 -30.56 16.33
C ALA A 183 -19.08 -31.33 16.52
N GLY A 184 -19.12 -32.54 15.96
CA GLY A 184 -20.34 -33.33 15.86
C GLY A 184 -20.99 -33.62 17.21
N SER A 185 -22.27 -33.96 17.15
CA SER A 185 -23.11 -34.47 18.23
C SER A 185 -22.41 -35.54 19.09
N SER A 186 -21.84 -35.12 20.23
CA SER A 186 -21.32 -35.94 21.34
C SER A 186 -20.24 -36.99 20.98
N PRO A 187 -19.11 -37.02 21.73
CA PRO A 187 -19.16 -37.89 22.89
C PRO A 187 -18.56 -37.26 24.15
N SER A 188 -19.43 -36.89 25.08
CA SER A 188 -19.08 -36.83 26.50
C SER A 188 -18.75 -38.23 27.03
N ARG A 189 -17.54 -38.72 26.78
CA ARG A 189 -16.88 -39.82 27.52
C ARG A 189 -15.37 -39.80 27.24
N TRP A 190 -14.61 -39.33 28.23
CA TRP A 190 -13.17 -39.46 28.27
C TRP A 190 -12.81 -40.96 28.35
N CYS A 191 -12.31 -41.54 27.25
CA CYS A 191 -11.69 -42.87 27.31
C CYS A 191 -10.36 -42.77 28.06
N LYS A 192 -10.42 -43.02 29.37
CA LYS A 192 -9.29 -43.12 30.29
C LYS A 192 -8.43 -44.32 29.90
N PHE A 193 -7.44 -44.13 29.02
CA PHE A 193 -6.44 -45.15 28.69
C PHE A 193 -5.63 -45.48 29.95
N ARG A 194 -5.96 -46.62 30.58
CA ARG A 194 -5.13 -47.23 31.62
C ARG A 194 -4.04 -48.03 30.93
N SER A 195 -2.80 -47.52 30.96
CA SER A 195 -1.64 -48.32 30.59
C SER A 195 -1.50 -49.50 31.56
N SER A 196 -1.47 -50.72 31.02
CA SER A 196 -0.94 -51.89 31.69
C SER A 196 -0.06 -52.64 30.70
N LEU A 197 1.26 -52.49 30.87
CA LEU A 197 2.21 -53.43 30.28
C LEU A 197 2.14 -54.76 31.06
N PRO A 198 2.28 -55.92 30.39
CA PRO A 198 3.04 -57.03 30.92
C PRO A 198 4.55 -56.75 30.85
#